data_AF-A0AAW1G3I5-F1
#
_entry.id   AF-A0AAW1G3I5-F1
#
_cell.length_a   1.000
_cell.length_b   1.000
_cell.length_c   1.000
_cell.angle_alpha   90.00
_cell.angle_beta   90.00
_cell.angle_gamma   90.00
#
_symmetry.space_group_name_H-M   'P 1'
#
loop_
_entity.id
_entity.type
_entity.pdbx_description
1 polymer ?
#
loop_
_entity_poly.entity_id
_entity_poly.type
_entity_poly.pdbx_seq_one_letter_code
_entity_poly.pdbx_strand_id
1 'polypeptide(L)'
;ILVLELNDEAAEQTVEAKVVDLLQGQEGFRWKGHTRLDVREEPVLFPPGFQPFALVQCQPPAVITALTLHSEWKLVAFGTSHGFGLYDYQQKNNVLVKCTLNPSDQLAMEGPLSRVKSIKKSLRQSFRRIRRSRVSLRKHHVNNAAKLQDANARLEAELAEMELAPVQRKIEARSSDDSFTGLVRTIYFADTFLSDSSHNTPSLWAGTNGGCVFAYMLRLPAAERRADEPVTAQPAKEIQLMHRAPVVGIVVLDGHGAPLPEPLEVAHDLARSPDMQGSHHLVVISEEQFKVFTLPKVSAKMKLKLTAVDGSRVRRVGVAWFGSSRSEDYGESGLVVLTNQGDVHVVSLPTVKMQVHYPCVRREDVSGIASCVFTKHGQGFYLISPSEFERFSLSARVLVEPRCLMEVPLHTGSSIQRRPQLDGASSAHRITTHDSEDAESAARRVMEHALLNDEKVLQEIQKSLEGDQTSLLENNVKNAVA
;
A
#
# COMPACT_ATOMS: atom_id res chain seq x y z
N ILE A 1 -19.64 -4.95 2.62
CA ILE A 1 -19.17 -3.93 1.65
C ILE A 1 -20.35 -3.02 1.37
N LEU A 2 -20.22 -1.72 1.61
CA LEU A 2 -21.28 -0.76 1.34
C LEU A 2 -20.96 0.00 0.06
N VAL A 3 -21.97 0.21 -0.78
CA VAL A 3 -21.91 1.18 -1.88
C VAL A 3 -22.75 2.37 -1.45
N LEU A 4 -22.14 3.55 -1.51
CA LEU A 4 -22.73 4.80 -1.07
C LEU A 4 -22.68 5.82 -2.21
N GLU A 5 -23.66 6.70 -2.23
CA GLU A 5 -23.73 7.83 -3.15
C GLU A 5 -23.79 9.13 -2.34
N LEU A 6 -23.20 10.20 -2.86
CA LEU A 6 -23.25 11.51 -2.24
C LEU A 6 -24.62 12.14 -2.51
N ASN A 7 -25.30 12.58 -1.46
CA ASN A 7 -26.59 13.25 -1.54
C ASN A 7 -26.58 14.54 -0.71
N ASP A 8 -27.15 15.61 -1.26
CA ASP A 8 -27.20 16.94 -0.62
C ASP A 8 -28.28 17.03 0.46
N GLU A 9 -29.30 16.17 0.40
CA GLU A 9 -30.43 16.15 1.32
C GLU A 9 -30.47 14.88 2.18
N ALA A 10 -31.17 14.95 3.31
CA ALA A 10 -31.44 13.76 4.11
C ALA A 10 -32.42 12.84 3.37
N ALA A 11 -32.20 11.53 3.43
CA ALA A 11 -33.06 10.55 2.79
C ALA A 11 -33.37 9.38 3.72
N GLU A 12 -34.63 8.97 3.75
CA GLU A 12 -35.07 7.74 4.40
C GLU A 12 -35.11 6.63 3.36
N GLN A 13 -34.25 5.62 3.52
CA GLN A 13 -34.16 4.51 2.57
C GLN A 13 -33.76 3.19 3.25
N THR A 14 -34.22 2.08 2.67
CA THR A 14 -33.80 0.74 3.04
C THR A 14 -32.53 0.35 2.27
N VAL A 15 -31.53 -0.19 2.98
CA VAL A 15 -30.29 -0.65 2.34
C VAL A 15 -30.47 -2.08 1.85
N GLU A 16 -30.43 -2.29 0.55
CA GLU A 16 -30.61 -3.62 -0.02
C GLU A 16 -29.38 -4.50 0.24
N ALA A 17 -29.57 -5.61 0.95
CA ALA A 17 -28.49 -6.51 1.33
C ALA A 17 -28.47 -7.76 0.45
N LYS A 18 -27.32 -8.05 -0.16
CA LYS A 18 -27.06 -9.26 -0.92
C LYS A 18 -25.97 -10.09 -0.25
N VAL A 19 -26.28 -11.35 0.06
CA VAL A 19 -25.27 -12.32 0.49
C VAL A 19 -24.56 -12.90 -0.72
N VAL A 20 -23.24 -12.90 -0.70
CA VAL A 20 -22.38 -13.48 -1.75
C VAL A 20 -21.51 -14.57 -1.16
N ASP A 21 -21.80 -15.81 -1.51
CA ASP A 21 -21.09 -17.00 -1.04
C ASP A 21 -19.85 -17.29 -1.88
N LEU A 22 -18.67 -16.94 -1.36
CA LEU A 22 -17.38 -17.14 -2.00
C LEU A 22 -16.94 -18.61 -2.01
N LEU A 23 -17.61 -19.47 -1.26
CA LEU A 23 -17.33 -20.91 -1.18
C LEU A 23 -18.36 -21.74 -1.94
N GLN A 24 -19.12 -21.13 -2.85
CA GLN A 24 -20.09 -21.85 -3.67
C GLN A 24 -19.43 -23.07 -4.34
N GLY A 25 -19.99 -24.25 -4.07
CA GLY A 25 -19.47 -25.54 -4.57
C GLY A 25 -18.31 -26.14 -3.77
N GLN A 26 -17.97 -25.60 -2.60
CA GLN A 26 -17.04 -26.21 -1.65
C GLN A 26 -17.82 -26.80 -0.47
N GLU A 27 -17.79 -28.12 -0.32
CA GLU A 27 -18.43 -28.81 0.81
C GLU A 27 -17.50 -28.93 2.02
N GLY A 28 -18.08 -29.03 3.22
CA GLY A 28 -17.34 -29.33 4.46
C GLY A 28 -16.60 -28.15 5.10
N PHE A 29 -16.57 -26.97 4.47
CA PHE A 29 -15.98 -25.78 5.09
C PHE A 29 -16.84 -25.26 6.24
N ARG A 30 -16.23 -25.07 7.41
CA ARG A 30 -16.90 -24.47 8.58
C ARG A 30 -16.20 -23.18 9.00
N TRP A 31 -16.93 -22.08 8.93
CA TRP A 31 -16.45 -20.79 9.43
C TRP A 31 -16.31 -20.79 10.95
N LYS A 32 -15.12 -20.40 11.44
CA LYS A 32 -14.78 -20.31 12.88
C LYS A 32 -14.36 -18.90 13.30
N GLY A 33 -14.73 -17.87 12.54
CA GLY A 33 -14.39 -16.48 12.80
C GLY A 33 -15.58 -15.66 13.32
N HIS A 34 -15.46 -14.34 13.25
CA HIS A 34 -16.53 -13.40 13.61
C HIS A 34 -17.81 -13.68 12.83
N THR A 35 -18.96 -13.56 13.46
CA THR A 35 -20.25 -13.62 12.77
C THR A 35 -20.43 -12.43 11.84
N ARG A 36 -21.33 -12.55 10.87
CA ARG A 36 -21.76 -11.38 10.08
C ARG A 36 -22.42 -10.36 11.00
N LEU A 37 -22.37 -9.09 10.61
CA LEU A 37 -23.11 -8.03 11.29
C LEU A 37 -24.60 -8.16 10.99
N ASP A 38 -25.43 -7.79 11.95
CA ASP A 38 -26.88 -7.74 11.76
C ASP A 38 -27.25 -6.53 10.90
N VAL A 39 -28.09 -6.79 9.89
CA VAL A 39 -28.53 -5.78 8.93
C VAL A 39 -29.88 -5.26 9.38
N ARG A 40 -30.07 -3.95 9.34
CA ARG A 40 -31.39 -3.34 9.56
C ARG A 40 -32.25 -3.54 8.32
N GLU A 41 -33.43 -4.13 8.51
CA GLU A 41 -34.39 -4.38 7.43
C GLU A 41 -35.33 -3.18 7.20
N GLU A 42 -35.56 -2.39 8.26
CA GLU A 42 -36.39 -1.19 8.20
C GLU A 42 -35.67 -0.01 7.50
N PRO A 43 -36.42 0.94 6.91
CA PRO A 43 -35.86 2.18 6.40
C PRO A 43 -35.08 2.94 7.48
N VAL A 44 -33.96 3.54 7.08
CA VAL A 44 -33.13 4.35 7.97
C VAL A 44 -33.04 5.75 7.38
N LEU A 45 -33.27 6.76 8.23
CA LEU A 45 -33.03 8.16 7.90
C LEU A 45 -31.54 8.46 7.95
N PHE A 46 -30.93 8.72 6.80
CA PHE A 46 -29.55 9.15 6.68
C PHE A 46 -29.46 10.67 6.52
N PRO A 47 -28.51 11.35 7.19
CA PRO A 47 -28.26 12.77 6.98
C PRO A 47 -27.64 13.04 5.59
N PRO A 48 -27.57 14.30 5.15
CA PRO A 48 -26.79 14.69 3.97
C PRO A 48 -25.35 14.15 4.01
N GLY A 49 -24.84 13.72 2.86
CA GLY A 49 -23.52 13.11 2.73
C GLY A 49 -23.54 11.79 1.95
N PHE A 50 -22.58 10.91 2.23
CA PHE A 50 -22.53 9.59 1.61
C PHE A 50 -23.57 8.65 2.24
N GLN A 51 -24.61 8.33 1.48
CA GLN A 51 -25.75 7.52 1.93
C GLN A 51 -25.66 6.12 1.30
N PRO A 52 -25.72 5.03 2.09
CA PRO A 52 -25.63 3.67 1.56
C PRO A 52 -26.95 3.25 0.92
N PHE A 53 -26.87 2.64 -0.27
CA PHE A 53 -28.04 2.09 -0.98
C PHE A 53 -27.92 0.58 -1.26
N ALA A 54 -26.71 0.01 -1.17
CA ALA A 54 -26.47 -1.41 -1.34
C ALA A 54 -25.43 -1.94 -0.35
N LEU A 55 -25.69 -3.14 0.19
CA LEU A 55 -24.80 -3.89 1.07
C LEU A 55 -24.49 -5.26 0.46
N VAL A 56 -23.21 -5.53 0.20
CA VAL A 56 -22.73 -6.86 -0.17
C VAL A 56 -22.11 -7.53 1.06
N GLN A 57 -22.74 -8.60 1.54
CA GLN A 57 -22.27 -9.41 2.66
C GLN A 57 -21.58 -10.68 2.14
N CYS A 58 -20.26 -10.76 2.28
CA CYS A 58 -19.52 -11.97 1.92
C CYS A 58 -19.87 -13.11 2.88
N GLN A 59 -19.94 -14.31 2.34
CA GLN A 59 -20.02 -15.57 3.07
C GLN A 59 -18.81 -16.43 2.65
N PRO A 60 -17.92 -16.83 3.58
CA PRO A 60 -17.85 -16.43 4.98
C PRO A 60 -17.62 -14.92 5.19
N PRO A 61 -18.03 -14.35 6.35
CA PRO A 61 -17.84 -12.93 6.69
C PRO A 61 -16.39 -12.62 7.09
N ALA A 62 -15.46 -12.90 6.18
CA ALA A 62 -14.04 -12.67 6.35
C ALA A 62 -13.65 -11.22 6.06
N VAL A 63 -12.43 -10.86 6.44
CA VAL A 63 -11.86 -9.52 6.15
C VAL A 63 -11.79 -9.33 4.64
N ILE A 64 -12.25 -8.16 4.17
CA ILE A 64 -12.05 -7.72 2.78
C ILE A 64 -10.59 -7.27 2.63
N THR A 65 -9.88 -7.89 1.69
CA THR A 65 -8.43 -7.71 1.49
C THR A 65 -8.11 -6.95 0.21
N ALA A 66 -9.07 -6.85 -0.71
CA ALA A 66 -9.01 -6.02 -1.90
C ALA A 66 -10.41 -5.49 -2.22
N LEU A 67 -10.50 -4.24 -2.67
CA LEU A 67 -11.75 -3.59 -3.05
C LEU A 67 -11.47 -2.62 -4.19
N THR A 68 -12.28 -2.63 -5.24
CA THR A 68 -12.21 -1.67 -6.34
C THR A 68 -13.60 -1.40 -6.91
N LEU A 69 -13.81 -0.18 -7.41
CA LEU A 69 -15.09 0.32 -7.91
C LEU A 69 -14.89 0.85 -9.33
N HIS A 70 -15.76 0.45 -10.25
CA HIS A 70 -15.87 1.06 -11.58
C HIS A 70 -17.18 1.85 -11.66
N SER A 71 -17.10 3.17 -11.46
CA SER A 71 -18.26 4.07 -11.40
C SER A 71 -19.01 4.15 -12.73
N GLU A 72 -18.31 4.07 -13.86
CA GLU A 72 -18.90 4.11 -15.20
C GLU A 72 -19.67 2.82 -15.55
N TRP A 73 -19.17 1.66 -15.11
CA TRP A 73 -19.77 0.36 -15.44
C TRP A 73 -20.79 -0.08 -14.40
N LYS A 74 -20.87 0.68 -13.30
CA LYS A 74 -21.69 0.40 -12.12
C LYS A 74 -21.37 -0.94 -11.46
N LEU A 75 -20.07 -1.26 -11.37
CA LEU A 75 -19.56 -2.51 -10.81
C LEU A 75 -18.64 -2.27 -9.61
N VAL A 76 -18.72 -3.16 -8.61
CA VAL A 76 -17.78 -3.23 -7.50
C VAL A 76 -17.20 -4.64 -7.42
N ALA A 77 -15.88 -4.75 -7.28
CA ALA A 77 -15.19 -6.01 -7.11
C ALA A 77 -14.47 -6.04 -5.76
N PHE A 78 -14.47 -7.21 -5.14
CA PHE A 78 -13.97 -7.39 -3.78
C PHE A 78 -13.30 -8.75 -3.62
N GLY A 79 -12.30 -8.82 -2.75
CA GLY A 79 -11.53 -10.02 -2.46
C GLY A 79 -11.41 -10.27 -0.96
N THR A 80 -11.28 -11.54 -0.60
CA THR A 80 -11.01 -12.01 0.77
C THR A 80 -9.88 -13.04 0.76
N SER A 81 -9.64 -13.68 1.90
CA SER A 81 -8.76 -14.86 1.99
C SER A 81 -9.25 -16.09 1.22
N HIS A 82 -10.53 -16.15 0.87
CA HIS A 82 -11.15 -17.35 0.28
C HIS A 82 -11.39 -17.25 -1.23
N GLY A 83 -11.50 -16.02 -1.75
CA GLY A 83 -11.95 -15.78 -3.11
C GLY A 83 -12.24 -14.32 -3.37
N PHE A 84 -12.73 -14.03 -4.56
CA PHE A 84 -13.21 -12.71 -4.95
C PHE A 84 -14.55 -12.79 -5.66
N GLY A 85 -15.23 -11.66 -5.73
CA GLY A 85 -16.49 -11.52 -6.46
C GLY A 85 -16.58 -10.19 -7.20
N LEU A 86 -17.53 -10.14 -8.12
CA LEU A 86 -17.94 -8.96 -8.88
C LEU A 86 -19.44 -8.77 -8.67
N TYR A 87 -19.82 -7.59 -8.21
CA TYR A 87 -21.20 -7.22 -7.94
C TYR A 87 -21.59 -6.02 -8.78
N ASP A 88 -22.76 -6.13 -9.41
CA ASP A 88 -23.42 -5.07 -10.14
C ASP A 88 -24.32 -4.31 -9.17
N TYR A 89 -23.93 -3.09 -8.80
CA TYR A 89 -24.70 -2.29 -7.86
C TYR A 89 -25.82 -1.47 -8.52
N GLN A 90 -25.90 -1.46 -9.86
CA GLN A 90 -27.04 -0.88 -10.59
C GLN A 90 -28.24 -1.83 -10.56
N GLN A 91 -28.03 -3.09 -10.93
CA GLN A 91 -29.07 -4.13 -10.87
C GLN A 91 -29.12 -4.86 -9.52
N LYS A 92 -28.20 -4.51 -8.62
CA LYS A 92 -28.04 -5.10 -7.29
C LYS A 92 -27.87 -6.61 -7.32
N ASN A 93 -27.20 -7.11 -8.35
CA ASN A 93 -27.03 -8.53 -8.62
C ASN A 93 -25.55 -8.96 -8.57
N ASN A 94 -25.32 -10.21 -8.21
CA ASN A 94 -23.98 -10.79 -8.22
C ASN A 94 -23.63 -11.28 -9.64
N VAL A 95 -22.50 -10.85 -10.18
CA VAL A 95 -22.06 -11.14 -11.55
C VAL A 95 -21.09 -12.32 -11.58
N LEU A 96 -20.13 -12.35 -10.66
CA LEU A 96 -19.09 -13.37 -10.60
C LEU A 96 -18.75 -13.69 -9.15
N VAL A 97 -18.54 -14.98 -8.89
CA VAL A 97 -17.86 -15.46 -7.69
C VAL A 97 -16.78 -16.45 -8.09
N LYS A 98 -15.59 -16.28 -7.52
CA LYS A 98 -14.47 -17.18 -7.73
C LYS A 98 -13.82 -17.53 -6.39
N CYS A 99 -13.99 -18.78 -5.97
CA CYS A 99 -13.17 -19.37 -4.91
C CYS A 99 -11.73 -19.55 -5.41
N THR A 100 -10.76 -19.19 -4.58
CA THR A 100 -9.31 -19.28 -4.86
C THR A 100 -8.57 -20.18 -3.88
N LEU A 101 -9.29 -20.85 -2.96
CA LEU A 101 -8.69 -21.81 -2.05
C LEU A 101 -8.22 -23.05 -2.79
N ASN A 102 -7.07 -23.59 -2.38
CA ASN A 102 -6.72 -24.95 -2.73
C ASN A 102 -7.49 -25.94 -1.82
N PRO A 103 -7.81 -27.16 -2.29
CA PRO A 103 -8.41 -28.19 -1.44
C PRO A 103 -7.61 -28.47 -0.16
N SER A 104 -6.28 -28.36 -0.22
CA SER A 104 -5.37 -28.50 0.92
C SER A 104 -5.42 -27.33 1.92
N ASP A 105 -5.83 -26.14 1.48
CA ASP A 105 -5.90 -24.93 2.31
C ASP A 105 -7.17 -24.88 3.18
N GLN A 106 -8.18 -25.71 2.89
CA GLN A 106 -9.44 -25.78 3.64
C GLN A 106 -9.23 -26.09 5.13
N LEU A 107 -8.17 -26.85 5.47
CA LEU A 107 -7.81 -27.21 6.85
C LEU A 107 -6.92 -26.17 7.55
N ALA A 108 -6.31 -25.25 6.80
CA ALA A 108 -5.27 -24.34 7.32
C ALA A 108 -5.81 -22.97 7.79
N MET A 109 -7.06 -22.65 7.50
CA MET A 109 -7.71 -21.35 7.81
C MET A 109 -8.23 -21.26 9.26
N GLU A 110 -7.74 -22.11 10.17
CA GLU A 110 -8.10 -22.05 11.58
C GLU A 110 -7.48 -20.80 12.26
N GLY A 111 -8.31 -19.77 12.42
CA GLY A 111 -8.08 -18.60 13.25
C GLY A 111 -8.42 -17.27 12.57
N PRO A 112 -8.70 -16.20 13.34
CA PRO A 112 -8.80 -14.84 12.79
C PRO A 112 -7.53 -14.53 11.99
N LEU A 113 -7.64 -13.74 10.91
CA LEU A 113 -6.52 -13.18 10.13
C LEU A 113 -5.52 -12.33 10.95
N SER A 114 -5.63 -12.35 12.28
CA SER A 114 -4.70 -11.84 13.26
C SER A 114 -3.26 -12.10 12.82
N ARG A 115 -2.57 -10.98 12.58
CA ARG A 115 -1.14 -10.75 12.83
C ARG A 115 -0.54 -11.84 13.73
N VAL A 116 0.71 -12.22 13.45
CA VAL A 116 1.56 -13.13 14.25
C VAL A 116 1.62 -14.62 13.84
N LYS A 117 1.65 -14.93 12.53
CA LYS A 117 2.30 -16.19 12.05
C LYS A 117 3.64 -15.97 11.33
N SER A 118 3.92 -14.75 10.85
CA SER A 118 5.18 -14.42 10.14
C SER A 118 6.43 -14.41 11.04
N ILE A 119 6.32 -13.95 12.30
CA ILE A 119 7.46 -13.82 13.22
C ILE A 119 8.00 -15.19 13.68
N LYS A 120 7.13 -16.12 14.11
CA LYS A 120 7.57 -17.43 14.63
C LYS A 120 8.23 -18.31 13.57
N LYS A 121 7.77 -18.28 12.31
CA LYS A 121 8.38 -19.04 11.20
C LYS A 121 9.74 -18.47 10.78
N SER A 122 9.88 -17.14 10.69
CA SER A 122 11.14 -16.45 10.37
C SER A 122 12.23 -16.72 11.41
N LEU A 123 11.90 -16.59 12.70
CA LEU A 123 12.83 -16.83 13.80
C LEU A 123 13.34 -18.27 13.83
N ARG A 124 12.46 -19.25 13.61
CA ARG A 124 12.79 -20.68 13.57
C ARG A 124 13.64 -21.07 12.34
N GLN A 125 13.50 -20.36 11.22
CA GLN A 125 14.38 -20.54 10.06
C GLN A 125 15.77 -19.89 10.26
N SER A 126 15.86 -18.75 10.94
CA SER A 126 17.15 -18.08 11.19
C SER A 126 18.10 -18.95 12.03
N PHE A 127 17.59 -19.58 13.09
CA PHE A 127 18.39 -20.47 13.95
C PHE A 127 18.84 -21.76 13.26
N ARG A 128 18.06 -22.27 12.30
CA ARG A 128 18.45 -23.45 11.48
C ARG A 128 19.55 -23.11 10.49
N ARG A 129 19.57 -21.89 9.94
CA ARG A 129 20.61 -21.43 9.02
C ARG A 129 21.95 -21.17 9.75
N ILE A 130 21.89 -20.64 10.98
CA ILE A 130 23.08 -20.44 11.82
C ILE A 130 23.74 -21.77 12.21
N ARG A 131 22.96 -22.81 12.55
CA ARG A 131 23.51 -24.15 12.89
C ARG A 131 24.13 -24.91 11.71
N ARG A 132 23.73 -24.64 10.46
CA ARG A 132 24.35 -25.28 9.28
C ARG A 132 25.67 -24.65 8.85
N SER A 133 25.90 -23.39 9.18
CA SER A 133 27.15 -22.68 8.84
C SER A 133 28.40 -23.19 9.60
N ARG A 134 28.23 -23.89 10.72
CA ARG A 134 29.34 -24.28 11.62
C ARG A 134 29.83 -25.73 11.47
N VAL A 135 29.26 -26.55 10.58
CA VAL A 135 29.56 -28.00 10.52
C VAL A 135 30.41 -28.42 9.30
N SER A 136 30.69 -27.52 8.35
CA SER A 136 31.44 -27.89 7.13
C SER A 136 32.95 -27.58 7.15
N LEU A 137 33.56 -27.39 8.33
CA LEU A 137 34.99 -27.13 8.47
C LEU A 137 35.70 -28.30 9.16
N ARG A 138 35.78 -29.45 8.50
CA ARG A 138 36.79 -30.49 8.81
C ARG A 138 37.29 -31.21 7.56
N LYS A 139 38.52 -30.83 7.18
CA LYS A 139 39.64 -31.58 6.54
C LYS A 139 39.40 -32.37 5.24
N HIS A 140 40.17 -31.99 4.22
CA HIS A 140 41.17 -32.89 3.62
C HIS A 140 42.36 -32.09 3.06
N HIS A 141 43.58 -32.59 3.31
CA HIS A 141 44.86 -32.00 2.92
C HIS A 141 45.48 -32.90 1.85
N VAL A 142 45.81 -32.36 0.67
CA VAL A 142 46.78 -32.95 -0.28
C VAL A 142 47.54 -31.84 -1.00
N ASN A 143 48.86 -31.96 -0.99
CA ASN A 143 49.87 -31.06 -1.53
C ASN A 143 49.84 -30.98 -3.07
N ASN A 144 49.86 -29.75 -3.62
CA ASN A 144 50.50 -29.41 -4.90
C ASN A 144 50.60 -27.88 -5.07
N ALA A 145 51.71 -27.28 -4.64
CA ALA A 145 51.88 -25.83 -4.53
C ALA A 145 51.86 -25.06 -5.87
N ALA A 146 52.24 -25.69 -6.99
CA ALA A 146 52.32 -25.01 -8.28
C ALA A 146 50.98 -24.88 -9.04
N LYS A 147 50.02 -25.79 -8.79
CA LYS A 147 48.65 -25.69 -9.36
C LYS A 147 47.72 -24.80 -8.53
N LEU A 148 48.05 -24.61 -7.24
CA LEU A 148 47.31 -23.75 -6.32
C LEU A 148 47.48 -22.26 -6.62
N GLN A 149 48.67 -21.82 -7.07
CA GLN A 149 48.89 -20.42 -7.43
C GLN A 149 48.15 -20.01 -8.71
N ASP A 150 48.12 -20.86 -9.75
CA ASP A 150 47.40 -20.56 -10.99
C ASP A 150 45.86 -20.64 -10.78
N ALA A 151 45.40 -21.55 -9.93
CA ALA A 151 43.99 -21.62 -9.51
C ALA A 151 43.59 -20.42 -8.62
N ASN A 152 44.48 -19.96 -7.73
CA ASN A 152 44.22 -18.78 -6.89
C ASN A 152 44.23 -17.48 -7.71
N ALA A 153 45.12 -17.33 -8.70
CA ALA A 153 45.14 -16.16 -9.58
C ALA A 153 43.90 -16.09 -10.49
N ARG A 154 43.41 -17.25 -10.98
CA ARG A 154 42.14 -17.33 -11.72
C ARG A 154 40.94 -17.10 -10.82
N LEU A 155 40.97 -17.58 -9.58
CA LEU A 155 39.93 -17.35 -8.58
C LEU A 155 39.93 -15.89 -8.12
N GLU A 156 41.09 -15.22 -8.01
CA GLU A 156 41.20 -13.79 -7.73
C GLU A 156 40.72 -12.94 -8.92
N ALA A 157 40.98 -13.36 -10.16
CA ALA A 157 40.42 -12.72 -11.35
C ALA A 157 38.90 -12.94 -11.47
N GLU A 158 38.40 -14.16 -11.17
CA GLU A 158 36.97 -14.44 -11.06
C GLU A 158 36.33 -13.69 -9.88
N LEU A 159 37.00 -13.57 -8.73
CA LEU A 159 36.52 -12.77 -7.60
C LEU A 159 36.49 -11.29 -7.95
N ALA A 160 37.48 -10.77 -8.67
CA ALA A 160 37.51 -9.39 -9.13
C ALA A 160 36.42 -9.11 -10.18
N GLU A 161 36.15 -10.05 -11.10
CA GLU A 161 34.99 -9.97 -12.01
C GLU A 161 33.65 -10.12 -11.28
N MET A 162 33.59 -10.94 -10.22
CA MET A 162 32.40 -11.17 -9.39
C MET A 162 32.16 -10.03 -8.38
N GLU A 163 33.18 -9.26 -8.03
CA GLU A 163 33.08 -7.98 -7.29
C GLU A 163 32.57 -6.84 -8.19
N LEU A 164 32.82 -6.91 -9.50
CA LEU A 164 32.39 -5.91 -10.48
C LEU A 164 30.97 -6.16 -11.03
N ALA A 165 30.49 -7.40 -11.00
CA ALA A 165 29.10 -7.73 -11.35
C ALA A 165 28.19 -7.55 -10.12
N PRO A 166 27.09 -6.76 -10.19
CA PRO A 166 26.18 -6.60 -9.06
C PRO A 166 25.66 -7.98 -8.63
N VAL A 167 25.95 -8.36 -7.38
CA VAL A 167 25.62 -9.68 -6.79
C VAL A 167 24.11 -9.87 -6.74
N GLN A 168 23.52 -10.32 -7.86
CA GLN A 168 22.09 -10.59 -7.93
C GLN A 168 21.75 -11.91 -7.24
N ARG A 169 21.01 -11.85 -6.14
CA ARG A 169 20.55 -13.04 -5.43
C ARG A 169 19.52 -13.80 -6.28
N LYS A 170 19.64 -15.13 -6.34
CA LYS A 170 18.64 -15.99 -7.01
C LYS A 170 17.31 -15.90 -6.24
N ILE A 171 16.23 -15.56 -6.96
CA ILE A 171 14.87 -15.58 -6.41
C ILE A 171 14.33 -17.00 -6.55
N GLU A 172 14.19 -17.71 -5.43
CA GLU A 172 13.62 -19.05 -5.35
C GLU A 172 12.09 -18.98 -5.33
N ALA A 173 11.44 -19.97 -5.96
CA ALA A 173 9.98 -20.06 -5.95
C ALA A 173 9.48 -20.40 -4.54
N ARG A 174 8.41 -19.73 -4.10
CA ARG A 174 7.71 -20.11 -2.85
C ARG A 174 7.05 -21.49 -3.00
N SER A 175 7.01 -22.27 -1.92
CA SER A 175 6.39 -23.59 -1.91
C SER A 175 4.87 -23.50 -2.11
N SER A 176 4.27 -24.47 -2.80
CA SER A 176 2.81 -24.60 -2.93
C SER A 176 2.11 -24.89 -1.60
N ASP A 177 2.84 -25.38 -0.60
CA ASP A 177 2.31 -25.74 0.72
C ASP A 177 2.20 -24.52 1.67
N ASP A 178 2.48 -23.31 1.17
CA ASP A 178 2.24 -22.10 1.94
C ASP A 178 0.72 -21.89 2.10
N SER A 179 0.27 -21.92 3.34
CA SER A 179 -1.09 -21.50 3.71
C SER A 179 -1.40 -20.11 3.15
N PHE A 180 -2.63 -19.87 2.71
CA PHE A 180 -3.13 -18.58 2.18
C PHE A 180 -2.64 -18.23 0.77
N THR A 181 -2.25 -19.19 -0.07
CA THR A 181 -1.94 -18.89 -1.49
C THR A 181 -3.13 -18.30 -2.24
N GLY A 182 -4.35 -18.71 -1.88
CA GLY A 182 -5.59 -18.18 -2.45
C GLY A 182 -5.96 -16.75 -2.05
N LEU A 183 -5.32 -16.16 -1.04
CA LEU A 183 -5.66 -14.83 -0.53
C LEU A 183 -5.58 -13.77 -1.64
N VAL A 184 -6.67 -13.05 -1.88
CA VAL A 184 -6.74 -12.01 -2.92
C VAL A 184 -6.12 -10.72 -2.37
N ARG A 185 -5.15 -10.16 -3.10
CA ARG A 185 -4.33 -9.01 -2.65
C ARG A 185 -4.59 -7.73 -3.44
N THR A 186 -4.95 -7.86 -4.71
CA THR A 186 -5.21 -6.72 -5.59
C THR A 186 -6.29 -7.09 -6.59
N ILE A 187 -7.13 -6.12 -6.94
CA ILE A 187 -8.14 -6.23 -7.99
C ILE A 187 -8.07 -4.95 -8.83
N TYR A 188 -8.12 -5.08 -10.15
CA TYR A 188 -7.96 -3.99 -11.10
C TYR A 188 -8.93 -4.15 -12.26
N PHE A 189 -9.65 -3.08 -12.61
CA PHE A 189 -10.44 -3.03 -13.84
C PHE A 189 -9.61 -2.44 -14.97
N ALA A 190 -9.83 -2.92 -16.19
CA ALA A 190 -9.17 -2.40 -17.38
C ALA A 190 -10.06 -2.57 -18.60
N ASP A 191 -10.12 -1.59 -19.48
CA ASP A 191 -10.63 -1.79 -20.84
C ASP A 191 -9.46 -2.04 -21.78
N THR A 192 -9.28 -3.29 -22.22
CA THR A 192 -8.07 -3.71 -22.92
C THR A 192 -8.28 -4.98 -23.75
N PHE A 193 -7.27 -5.34 -24.54
CA PHE A 193 -7.21 -6.53 -25.37
C PHE A 193 -6.99 -7.83 -24.56
N LEU A 194 -7.92 -8.77 -24.65
CA LEU A 194 -7.86 -10.10 -23.98
C LEU A 194 -7.87 -11.28 -24.95
N SER A 195 -8.75 -11.24 -25.95
CA SER A 195 -8.93 -12.30 -26.97
C SER A 195 -8.03 -12.07 -28.18
N ASP A 196 -8.16 -10.90 -28.78
CA ASP A 196 -7.48 -10.46 -29.99
C ASP A 196 -6.92 -9.05 -29.81
N SER A 197 -6.19 -8.56 -30.82
CA SER A 197 -5.56 -7.24 -30.81
C SER A 197 -6.38 -6.16 -31.52
N SER A 198 -7.64 -6.44 -31.84
CA SER A 198 -8.52 -5.56 -32.62
C SER A 198 -9.68 -5.01 -31.80
N HIS A 199 -10.16 -5.77 -30.82
CA HIS A 199 -11.31 -5.42 -29.99
C HIS A 199 -10.88 -5.38 -28.53
N ASN A 200 -10.89 -4.18 -27.95
CA ASN A 200 -10.80 -4.00 -26.51
C ASN A 200 -12.11 -4.44 -25.85
N THR A 201 -11.98 -4.96 -24.64
CA THR A 201 -13.12 -5.39 -23.84
C THR A 201 -12.92 -4.99 -22.38
N PRO A 202 -13.98 -4.53 -21.70
CA PRO A 202 -13.99 -4.38 -20.26
C PRO A 202 -13.52 -5.66 -19.57
N SER A 203 -12.64 -5.54 -18.58
CA SER A 203 -12.01 -6.68 -17.94
C SER A 203 -11.76 -6.46 -16.46
N LEU A 204 -11.77 -7.57 -15.72
CA LEU A 204 -11.45 -7.64 -14.29
C LEU A 204 -10.21 -8.50 -14.09
N TRP A 205 -9.23 -7.96 -13.37
CA TRP A 205 -7.98 -8.64 -13.03
C TRP A 205 -7.87 -8.82 -11.52
N ALA A 206 -7.55 -10.02 -11.06
CA ALA A 206 -7.39 -10.31 -9.62
C ALA A 206 -6.06 -11.01 -9.36
N GLY A 207 -5.24 -10.45 -8.46
CA GLY A 207 -3.94 -10.98 -8.07
C GLY A 207 -3.99 -11.64 -6.69
N THR A 208 -3.39 -12.82 -6.56
CA THR A 208 -3.37 -13.58 -5.30
C THR A 208 -2.02 -13.57 -4.61
N ASN A 209 -2.01 -14.04 -3.37
CA ASN A 209 -0.85 -14.18 -2.52
C ASN A 209 0.09 -15.30 -3.01
N GLY A 210 -0.41 -16.29 -3.75
CA GLY A 210 0.37 -17.34 -4.42
C GLY A 210 0.99 -16.92 -5.76
N GLY A 211 0.87 -15.65 -6.15
CA GLY A 211 1.42 -15.16 -7.41
C GLY A 211 0.60 -15.57 -8.64
N CYS A 212 -0.69 -15.89 -8.48
CA CYS A 212 -1.61 -16.11 -9.59
C CYS A 212 -2.34 -14.81 -9.93
N VAL A 213 -2.54 -14.55 -11.22
CA VAL A 213 -3.36 -13.44 -11.73
C VAL A 213 -4.48 -14.01 -12.59
N PHE A 214 -5.73 -13.82 -12.18
CA PHE A 214 -6.91 -14.16 -12.97
C PHE A 214 -7.36 -12.95 -13.79
N ALA A 215 -7.80 -13.18 -15.02
CA ALA A 215 -8.42 -12.16 -15.86
C ALA A 215 -9.77 -12.65 -16.38
N TYR A 216 -10.79 -11.82 -16.25
CA TYR A 216 -12.14 -12.07 -16.74
C TYR A 216 -12.52 -11.01 -17.76
N MET A 217 -13.10 -11.43 -18.87
CA MET A 217 -13.76 -10.56 -19.85
C MET A 217 -15.16 -10.25 -19.34
N LEU A 218 -15.53 -8.98 -19.32
CA LEU A 218 -16.84 -8.50 -18.90
C LEU A 218 -17.63 -8.09 -20.14
N ARG A 219 -18.85 -8.60 -20.26
CA ARG A 219 -19.80 -8.17 -21.28
C ARG A 219 -20.82 -7.25 -20.63
N LEU A 220 -20.68 -5.96 -20.92
CA LEU A 220 -21.57 -4.91 -20.48
C LEU A 220 -22.68 -4.72 -21.52
N PRO A 221 -23.96 -4.73 -21.14
CA PRO A 221 -25.04 -4.29 -22.00
C PRO A 221 -24.89 -2.80 -22.35
N ALA A 222 -25.48 -2.40 -23.48
CA ALA A 222 -25.63 -0.98 -23.82
C ALA A 222 -26.47 -0.26 -22.74
N ALA A 223 -26.28 1.05 -22.57
CA ALA A 223 -26.95 1.83 -21.53
C ALA A 223 -28.49 1.65 -21.53
N GLU A 224 -29.09 1.61 -22.72
CA GLU A 224 -30.55 1.41 -22.89
C GLU A 224 -31.04 0.05 -22.41
N ARG A 225 -30.21 -1.00 -22.53
CA ARG A 225 -30.53 -2.37 -22.11
C ARG A 225 -29.96 -2.71 -20.75
N ARG A 226 -29.35 -1.75 -20.06
CA ARG A 226 -28.63 -1.96 -18.80
C ARG A 226 -29.55 -2.29 -17.63
N ALA A 227 -30.84 -1.97 -17.73
CA ALA A 227 -31.84 -2.38 -16.75
C ALA A 227 -32.32 -3.83 -16.97
N ASP A 228 -32.37 -4.29 -18.21
CA ASP A 228 -33.01 -5.57 -18.59
C ASP A 228 -32.02 -6.72 -18.78
N GLU A 229 -30.86 -6.46 -19.39
CA GLU A 229 -29.85 -7.47 -19.66
C GLU A 229 -28.80 -7.50 -18.55
N PRO A 230 -28.42 -8.67 -18.00
CA PRO A 230 -27.43 -8.75 -16.94
C PRO A 230 -26.01 -8.59 -17.49
N VAL A 231 -25.13 -8.00 -16.67
CA VAL A 231 -23.68 -8.06 -16.92
C VAL A 231 -23.22 -9.51 -16.78
N THR A 232 -22.36 -9.98 -17.69
CA THR A 232 -21.77 -11.32 -17.60
C THR A 232 -20.25 -11.24 -17.56
N ALA A 233 -19.63 -12.19 -16.84
CA ALA A 233 -18.18 -12.30 -16.73
C ALA A 233 -17.72 -13.69 -17.19
N GLN A 234 -16.70 -13.73 -18.06
CA GLN A 234 -16.16 -14.97 -18.62
C GLN A 234 -14.66 -15.07 -18.31
N PRO A 235 -14.16 -16.21 -17.82
CA PRO A 235 -12.73 -16.39 -17.56
C PRO A 235 -11.95 -16.31 -18.86
N ALA A 236 -10.93 -15.46 -18.91
CA ALA A 236 -10.13 -15.20 -20.11
C ALA A 236 -8.69 -15.67 -19.98
N LYS A 237 -8.02 -15.37 -18.85
CA LYS A 237 -6.61 -15.74 -18.61
C LYS A 237 -6.39 -16.14 -17.16
N GLU A 238 -5.43 -17.03 -16.96
CA GLU A 238 -4.86 -17.37 -15.65
C GLU A 238 -3.33 -17.38 -15.78
N ILE A 239 -2.66 -16.47 -15.08
CA ILE A 239 -1.22 -16.23 -15.20
C ILE A 239 -0.56 -16.58 -13.87
N GLN A 240 0.19 -17.69 -13.84
CA GLN A 240 0.97 -18.07 -12.67
C GLN A 240 2.40 -17.53 -12.76
N LEU A 241 2.78 -16.67 -11.82
CA LEU A 241 4.15 -16.22 -11.67
C LEU A 241 5.04 -17.38 -11.19
N MET A 242 6.15 -17.63 -11.90
CA MET A 242 7.09 -18.70 -11.57
C MET A 242 7.68 -18.62 -10.15
N HIS A 243 7.92 -17.41 -9.64
CA HIS A 243 8.47 -17.20 -8.30
C HIS A 243 7.40 -17.27 -7.19
N ARG A 244 6.11 -17.31 -7.55
CA ARG A 244 4.98 -17.46 -6.62
C ARG A 244 4.95 -16.44 -5.48
N ALA A 245 5.52 -15.24 -5.69
CA ALA A 245 5.39 -14.17 -4.71
C ALA A 245 4.02 -13.47 -4.82
N PRO A 246 3.49 -12.93 -3.71
CA PRO A 246 2.22 -12.22 -3.68
C PRO A 246 2.19 -11.08 -4.69
N VAL A 247 1.10 -11.02 -5.45
CA VAL A 247 0.82 -9.90 -6.36
C VAL A 247 0.33 -8.72 -5.53
N VAL A 248 0.99 -7.58 -5.63
CA VAL A 248 0.69 -6.38 -4.84
C VAL A 248 0.12 -5.24 -5.69
N GLY A 249 0.25 -5.33 -7.01
CA GLY A 249 -0.35 -4.37 -7.95
C GLY A 249 -0.45 -4.93 -9.35
N ILE A 250 -1.45 -4.45 -10.08
CA ILE A 250 -1.69 -4.74 -11.49
C ILE A 250 -1.99 -3.41 -12.17
N VAL A 251 -1.34 -3.13 -13.29
CA VAL A 251 -1.56 -1.92 -14.10
C VAL A 251 -1.57 -2.33 -15.57
N VAL A 252 -2.47 -1.76 -16.36
CA VAL A 252 -2.45 -1.90 -17.82
C VAL A 252 -2.00 -0.58 -18.42
N LEU A 253 -1.07 -0.66 -19.38
CA LEU A 253 -0.57 0.47 -20.16
C LEU A 253 -1.11 0.39 -21.58
N ASP A 254 -1.42 1.54 -22.15
CA ASP A 254 -1.87 1.71 -23.53
C ASP A 254 -0.72 1.57 -24.56
N GLY A 255 -1.01 1.83 -25.83
CA GLY A 255 -0.03 1.76 -26.91
C GLY A 255 1.15 2.74 -26.81
N HIS A 256 0.99 3.84 -26.06
CA HIS A 256 2.07 4.80 -25.76
C HIS A 256 2.84 4.45 -24.47
N GLY A 257 2.41 3.41 -23.74
CA GLY A 257 3.01 3.02 -22.47
C GLY A 257 2.53 3.86 -21.28
N ALA A 258 1.44 4.62 -21.45
CA ALA A 258 0.77 5.33 -20.37
C ALA A 258 -0.24 4.41 -19.66
N PRO A 259 -0.38 4.49 -18.33
CA PRO A 259 -1.44 3.77 -17.61
C PRO A 259 -2.83 4.14 -18.13
N LEU A 260 -3.75 3.16 -18.17
CA LEU A 260 -5.15 3.44 -18.49
C LEU A 260 -5.77 4.43 -17.48
N PRO A 261 -6.65 5.34 -17.92
CA PRO A 261 -7.27 6.34 -17.07
C PRO A 261 -8.25 5.71 -16.05
N GLU A 262 -8.55 6.43 -14.99
CA GLU A 262 -9.55 5.98 -14.01
C GLU A 262 -10.98 6.06 -14.57
N PRO A 263 -11.93 5.29 -13.99
CA PRO A 263 -13.32 5.31 -14.43
C PRO A 263 -13.89 6.73 -14.46
N LEU A 264 -14.59 7.07 -15.54
CA LEU A 264 -15.15 8.41 -15.81
C LEU A 264 -14.13 9.55 -16.04
N GLU A 265 -12.80 9.35 -15.96
CA GLU A 265 -11.86 10.46 -16.22
C GLU A 265 -11.91 10.95 -17.67
N VAL A 266 -12.03 10.03 -18.64
CA VAL A 266 -12.15 10.39 -20.07
C VAL A 266 -13.49 11.06 -20.35
N ALA A 267 -14.57 10.58 -19.74
CA ALA A 267 -15.92 11.14 -19.93
C ALA A 267 -16.06 12.58 -19.39
N HIS A 268 -15.20 12.99 -18.45
CA HIS A 268 -15.15 14.33 -17.88
C HIS A 268 -13.98 15.17 -18.41
N ASP A 269 -13.33 14.75 -19.50
CA ASP A 269 -12.16 15.44 -20.10
C ASP A 269 -10.99 15.67 -19.11
N LEU A 270 -10.87 14.84 -18.07
CA LEU A 270 -9.78 14.90 -17.08
C LEU A 270 -8.53 14.14 -17.51
N ALA A 271 -8.68 13.18 -18.43
CA ALA A 271 -7.60 12.39 -18.99
C ALA A 271 -7.75 12.25 -20.50
N ARG A 272 -6.63 12.03 -21.19
CA ARG A 272 -6.65 11.71 -22.62
C ARG A 272 -7.18 10.30 -22.82
N SER A 273 -7.94 10.10 -23.90
CA SER A 273 -8.35 8.76 -24.32
C SER A 273 -7.11 7.88 -24.53
N PRO A 274 -7.13 6.62 -24.04
CA PRO A 274 -6.00 5.72 -24.17
C PRO A 274 -5.73 5.36 -25.64
N ASP A 275 -4.47 5.17 -26.00
CA ASP A 275 -4.10 4.74 -27.36
C ASP A 275 -4.41 3.25 -27.57
N MET A 276 -5.52 3.00 -28.30
CA MET A 276 -5.97 1.65 -28.68
C MET A 276 -5.33 1.14 -29.97
N GLN A 277 -4.53 1.94 -30.70
CA GLN A 277 -3.90 1.47 -31.95
C GLN A 277 -2.63 0.66 -31.67
N GLY A 278 -1.89 1.01 -30.62
CA GLY A 278 -0.70 0.29 -30.20
C GLY A 278 -0.99 -0.97 -29.38
N SER A 279 0.06 -1.77 -29.17
CA SER A 279 -0.04 -2.96 -28.31
C SER A 279 -0.04 -2.59 -26.84
N HIS A 280 -1.11 -2.94 -26.12
CA HIS A 280 -1.18 -2.74 -24.68
C HIS A 280 -0.20 -3.64 -23.90
N HIS A 281 0.16 -3.19 -22.70
CA HIS A 281 1.09 -3.88 -21.81
C HIS A 281 0.50 -4.09 -20.42
N LEU A 282 0.49 -5.32 -19.93
CA LEU A 282 0.12 -5.67 -18.57
C LEU A 282 1.36 -5.64 -17.67
N VAL A 283 1.36 -4.78 -16.66
CA VAL A 283 2.39 -4.73 -15.62
C VAL A 283 1.88 -5.45 -14.37
N VAL A 284 2.52 -6.55 -14.01
CA VAL A 284 2.25 -7.31 -12.78
C VAL A 284 3.36 -7.03 -11.78
N ILE A 285 2.99 -6.40 -10.67
CA ILE A 285 3.90 -6.10 -9.56
C ILE A 285 3.67 -7.12 -8.45
N SER A 286 4.73 -7.85 -8.08
CA SER A 286 4.75 -8.74 -6.93
C SER A 286 5.69 -8.22 -5.84
N GLU A 287 5.67 -8.83 -4.66
CA GLU A 287 6.60 -8.48 -3.58
C GLU A 287 8.08 -8.56 -4.00
N GLU A 288 8.42 -9.37 -5.01
CA GLU A 288 9.82 -9.65 -5.36
C GLU A 288 10.26 -9.18 -6.75
N GLN A 289 9.30 -9.07 -7.68
CA GLN A 289 9.58 -8.75 -9.08
C GLN A 289 8.46 -7.91 -9.69
N PHE A 290 8.84 -7.10 -10.66
CA PHE A 290 7.95 -6.43 -11.61
C PHE A 290 8.07 -7.15 -12.94
N LYS A 291 6.96 -7.48 -13.59
CA LYS A 291 6.95 -8.11 -14.92
C LYS A 291 5.99 -7.39 -15.84
N VAL A 292 6.42 -7.16 -17.07
CA VAL A 292 5.58 -6.59 -18.13
C VAL A 292 5.31 -7.67 -19.16
N PHE A 293 4.05 -7.81 -19.54
CA PHE A 293 3.57 -8.73 -20.55
C PHE A 293 2.89 -7.96 -21.69
N THR A 294 3.07 -8.40 -22.92
CA THR A 294 2.35 -7.83 -24.07
C THR A 294 0.97 -8.48 -24.20
N LEU A 295 -0.09 -7.67 -24.25
CA LEU A 295 -1.46 -8.14 -24.47
C LEU A 295 -1.76 -8.25 -25.98
N PRO A 296 -2.67 -9.15 -26.40
CA PRO A 296 -3.46 -10.12 -25.60
C PRO A 296 -2.72 -11.44 -25.30
N LYS A 297 -1.53 -11.65 -25.90
CA LYS A 297 -0.80 -12.94 -25.85
C LYS A 297 -0.20 -13.25 -24.47
N VAL A 298 -0.08 -12.24 -23.60
CA VAL A 298 0.58 -12.31 -22.29
C VAL A 298 2.03 -12.82 -22.42
N SER A 299 2.74 -12.41 -23.48
CA SER A 299 4.14 -12.74 -23.65
C SER A 299 5.02 -11.83 -22.79
N ALA A 300 5.91 -12.41 -22.00
CA ALA A 300 6.79 -11.63 -21.13
C ALA A 300 7.75 -10.77 -21.96
N LYS A 301 7.74 -9.46 -21.73
CA LYS A 301 8.58 -8.46 -22.43
C LYS A 301 9.79 -8.05 -21.60
N MET A 302 9.58 -7.72 -20.33
CA MET A 302 10.64 -7.24 -19.45
C MET A 302 10.34 -7.58 -17.98
N LYS A 303 11.38 -7.59 -17.16
CA LYS A 303 11.27 -7.85 -15.71
C LYS A 303 12.35 -7.11 -14.93
N LEU A 304 11.97 -6.63 -13.76
CA LEU A 304 12.88 -6.10 -12.74
C LEU A 304 12.78 -6.99 -11.49
N LYS A 305 13.92 -7.51 -11.03
CA LYS A 305 14.00 -8.40 -9.86
C LYS A 305 14.46 -7.63 -8.63
N LEU A 306 13.55 -6.88 -7.99
CA LEU A 306 13.89 -6.02 -6.84
C LEU A 306 14.64 -6.77 -5.74
N THR A 307 14.07 -7.88 -5.25
CA THR A 307 14.68 -8.65 -4.16
C THR A 307 16.03 -9.28 -4.53
N ALA A 308 16.31 -9.46 -5.83
CA ALA A 308 17.62 -9.92 -6.26
C ALA A 308 18.69 -8.83 -6.14
N VAL A 309 18.32 -7.56 -6.30
CA VAL A 309 19.25 -6.42 -6.33
C VAL A 309 19.73 -6.08 -4.92
N ASP A 310 18.81 -5.78 -4.01
CA ASP A 310 19.14 -5.29 -2.65
C ASP A 310 18.54 -6.18 -1.53
N GLY A 311 17.62 -7.09 -1.86
CA GLY A 311 16.87 -7.89 -0.89
C GLY A 311 15.58 -7.22 -0.39
N SER A 312 15.23 -6.06 -0.93
CA SER A 312 13.99 -5.35 -0.64
C SER A 312 12.79 -6.06 -1.26
N ARG A 313 11.65 -5.92 -0.60
CA ARG A 313 10.35 -6.45 -1.04
C ARG A 313 9.33 -5.33 -1.12
N VAL A 314 8.53 -5.35 -2.17
CA VAL A 314 7.47 -4.36 -2.35
C VAL A 314 6.39 -4.55 -1.29
N ARG A 315 6.04 -3.47 -0.59
CA ARG A 315 4.92 -3.41 0.37
C ARG A 315 3.71 -2.73 -0.22
N ARG A 316 3.91 -1.60 -0.87
CA ARG A 316 2.86 -0.83 -1.55
C ARG A 316 3.40 -0.28 -2.86
N VAL A 317 2.52 -0.19 -3.84
CA VAL A 317 2.81 0.43 -5.13
C VAL A 317 1.68 1.39 -5.48
N GLY A 318 2.02 2.52 -6.07
CA GLY A 318 1.09 3.48 -6.65
C GLY A 318 1.58 3.91 -8.02
N VAL A 319 0.67 4.34 -8.88
CA VAL A 319 1.00 5.02 -10.14
C VAL A 319 0.99 6.52 -9.86
N ALA A 320 2.03 7.22 -10.30
CA ALA A 320 2.11 8.66 -10.16
C ALA A 320 2.56 9.31 -11.48
N TRP A 321 2.01 10.49 -11.75
CA TRP A 321 2.42 11.37 -12.82
C TRP A 321 3.44 12.38 -12.28
N PHE A 322 4.60 12.43 -12.92
CA PHE A 322 5.71 13.30 -12.57
C PHE A 322 5.86 14.39 -13.64
N GLY A 323 5.37 15.58 -13.34
CA GLY A 323 5.59 16.75 -14.18
C GLY A 323 7.02 17.27 -14.09
N SER A 324 7.57 17.73 -15.21
CA SER A 324 8.91 18.31 -15.28
C SER A 324 8.94 19.72 -14.69
N SER A 325 9.96 20.05 -13.90
CA SER A 325 10.18 21.44 -13.46
C SER A 325 10.80 22.32 -14.54
N ARG A 326 11.24 21.75 -15.67
CA ARG A 326 11.90 22.47 -16.77
C ARG A 326 10.99 22.79 -17.95
N SER A 327 9.90 22.04 -18.10
CA SER A 327 8.92 22.21 -19.17
C SER A 327 7.54 22.05 -18.59
N GLU A 328 6.68 23.05 -18.73
CA GLU A 328 5.36 23.11 -18.08
C GLU A 328 4.38 22.04 -18.60
N ASP A 329 4.47 21.69 -19.88
CA ASP A 329 3.55 20.74 -20.53
C ASP A 329 4.08 19.31 -20.61
N TYR A 330 5.22 19.03 -19.99
CA TYR A 330 5.83 17.71 -20.02
C TYR A 330 5.72 17.00 -18.67
N GLY A 331 5.34 15.73 -18.71
CA GLY A 331 5.44 14.83 -17.57
C GLY A 331 5.32 13.38 -17.98
N GLU A 332 5.80 12.51 -17.10
CA GLU A 332 5.87 11.06 -17.33
C GLU A 332 5.20 10.31 -16.19
N SER A 333 4.57 9.18 -16.52
CA SER A 333 4.01 8.28 -15.52
C SER A 333 5.07 7.30 -15.02
N GLY A 334 5.11 7.09 -13.71
CA GLY A 334 6.00 6.14 -13.05
C GLY A 334 5.28 5.39 -11.94
N LEU A 335 5.92 4.33 -11.45
CA LEU A 335 5.50 3.62 -10.26
C LEU A 335 6.24 4.18 -9.05
N VAL A 336 5.51 4.48 -7.99
CA VAL A 336 6.04 4.77 -6.66
C VAL A 336 5.92 3.52 -5.82
N VAL A 337 7.03 3.09 -5.20
CA VAL A 337 7.13 1.79 -4.54
C VAL A 337 7.65 1.99 -3.13
N LEU A 338 6.88 1.58 -2.13
CA LEU A 338 7.35 1.46 -0.75
C LEU A 338 7.86 0.05 -0.51
N THR A 339 9.04 -0.08 0.09
CA THR A 339 9.63 -1.38 0.40
C THR A 339 9.41 -1.80 1.85
N ASN A 340 9.73 -3.06 2.17
CA ASN A 340 9.70 -3.57 3.54
C ASN A 340 10.83 -3.02 4.41
N GLN A 341 11.81 -2.30 3.84
CA GLN A 341 12.85 -1.61 4.58
C GLN A 341 12.44 -0.16 4.92
N GLY A 342 11.29 0.30 4.41
CA GLY A 342 10.80 1.67 4.59
C GLY A 342 11.31 2.67 3.55
N ASP A 343 12.08 2.19 2.58
CA ASP A 343 12.55 3.00 1.45
C ASP A 343 11.44 3.21 0.41
N VAL A 344 11.46 4.37 -0.22
CA VAL A 344 10.57 4.75 -1.32
C VAL A 344 11.37 4.87 -2.62
N HIS A 345 10.92 4.15 -3.64
CA HIS A 345 11.57 4.05 -4.93
C HIS A 345 10.65 4.59 -6.02
N VAL A 346 11.23 5.14 -7.09
CA VAL A 346 10.51 5.44 -8.33
C VAL A 346 11.02 4.52 -9.43
N VAL A 347 10.08 3.85 -10.11
CA VAL A 347 10.35 2.92 -11.20
C VAL A 347 9.66 3.43 -12.46
N SER A 348 10.40 3.57 -13.57
CA SER A 348 9.87 4.12 -14.82
C SER A 348 8.86 3.19 -15.50
N LEU A 349 7.91 3.76 -16.25
CA LEU A 349 7.04 3.04 -17.18
C LEU A 349 7.35 3.47 -18.63
N PRO A 350 7.14 2.61 -19.64
CA PRO A 350 6.79 1.19 -19.54
C PRO A 350 8.00 0.30 -19.23
N THR A 351 9.21 0.85 -19.14
CA THR A 351 10.50 0.11 -19.14
C THR A 351 10.84 -0.59 -17.82
N VAL A 352 10.16 -0.25 -16.74
CA VAL A 352 10.35 -0.83 -15.40
C VAL A 352 11.82 -0.78 -14.96
N LYS A 353 12.42 0.40 -15.06
CA LYS A 353 13.80 0.66 -14.61
C LYS A 353 13.77 1.48 -13.33
N MET A 354 14.60 1.11 -12.37
CA MET A 354 14.80 1.90 -11.14
C MET A 354 15.36 3.29 -11.51
N GLN A 355 14.71 4.35 -11.03
CA GLN A 355 15.12 5.73 -11.27
C GLN A 355 15.83 6.30 -10.04
N VAL A 356 15.12 6.30 -8.91
CA VAL A 356 15.60 6.88 -7.64
C VAL A 356 15.17 6.02 -6.46
N HIS A 357 15.94 6.13 -5.39
CA HIS A 357 15.75 5.45 -4.10
C HIS A 357 15.98 6.46 -2.99
N TYR A 358 15.02 6.55 -2.07
CA TYR A 358 15.09 7.42 -0.91
C TYR A 358 14.69 6.67 0.36
N PRO A 359 15.50 6.70 1.44
CA PRO A 359 15.03 6.28 2.75
C PRO A 359 13.93 7.23 3.21
N CYS A 360 12.81 6.70 3.69
CA CYS A 360 11.64 7.50 4.08
C CYS A 360 11.15 7.09 5.47
N VAL A 361 10.64 5.86 5.60
CA VAL A 361 10.17 5.32 6.88
C VAL A 361 11.26 4.44 7.49
N ARG A 362 11.39 4.44 8.81
CA ARG A 362 12.30 3.51 9.49
C ARG A 362 11.83 2.07 9.28
N ARG A 363 12.75 1.15 9.00
CA ARG A 363 12.42 -0.27 8.80
C ARG A 363 11.68 -0.90 9.98
N GLU A 364 12.01 -0.47 11.18
CA GLU A 364 11.45 -0.96 12.43
C GLU A 364 10.01 -0.48 12.62
N ASP A 365 9.62 0.61 11.96
CA ASP A 365 8.30 1.19 12.01
C ASP A 365 7.34 0.49 11.04
N VAL A 366 6.91 -0.71 11.46
CA VAL A 366 5.95 -1.53 10.72
C VAL A 366 4.59 -0.83 10.58
N SER A 367 4.22 0.05 11.53
CA SER A 367 2.97 0.80 11.49
C SER A 367 3.03 1.92 10.47
N GLY A 368 4.11 2.71 10.46
CA GLY A 368 4.38 3.71 9.43
C GLY A 368 4.39 3.10 8.03
N ILE A 369 5.11 1.99 7.83
CA ILE A 369 5.15 1.28 6.53
C ILE A 369 3.76 0.80 6.10
N ALA A 370 2.95 0.26 7.03
CA ALA A 370 1.62 -0.26 6.71
C ALA A 370 0.59 0.85 6.42
N SER A 371 0.72 1.99 7.10
CA SER A 371 -0.17 3.14 6.94
C SER A 371 0.12 3.98 5.70
N CYS A 372 1.33 3.87 5.15
CA CYS A 372 1.80 4.69 4.04
C CYS A 372 0.90 4.58 2.81
N VAL A 373 0.55 5.71 2.21
CA VAL A 373 -0.28 5.86 1.00
C VAL A 373 0.34 6.86 0.03
N PHE A 374 0.14 6.63 -1.26
CA PHE A 374 0.65 7.49 -2.34
C PHE A 374 -0.49 8.27 -3.01
N THR A 375 -0.15 9.43 -3.54
CA THR A 375 -1.01 10.27 -4.38
C THR A 375 -0.67 10.08 -5.86
N LYS A 376 -1.57 10.53 -6.75
CA LYS A 376 -1.36 10.53 -8.21
C LYS A 376 -0.25 11.46 -8.68
N HIS A 377 0.26 12.37 -7.85
CA HIS A 377 1.22 13.41 -8.26
C HIS A 377 2.58 13.28 -7.55
N GLY A 378 2.94 12.07 -7.14
CA GLY A 378 4.28 11.78 -6.59
C GLY A 378 4.48 12.22 -5.14
N GLN A 379 3.41 12.51 -4.40
CA GLN A 379 3.45 12.70 -2.94
C GLN A 379 2.98 11.44 -2.22
N GLY A 380 3.26 11.36 -0.92
CA GLY A 380 2.66 10.35 -0.05
C GLY A 380 2.56 10.81 1.39
N PHE A 381 1.87 10.00 2.18
CA PHE A 381 1.63 10.21 3.60
C PHE A 381 1.88 8.93 4.35
N TYR A 382 2.40 9.02 5.57
CA TYR A 382 2.47 7.88 6.49
C TYR A 382 2.29 8.36 7.93
N LEU A 383 1.79 7.49 8.81
CA LEU A 383 1.61 7.81 10.22
C LEU A 383 2.96 7.77 10.93
N ILE A 384 3.36 8.89 11.52
CA ILE A 384 4.49 8.94 12.46
C ILE A 384 4.04 8.68 13.91
N SER A 385 2.76 8.89 14.19
CA SER A 385 2.08 8.50 15.42
C SER A 385 0.62 8.10 15.12
N PRO A 386 -0.13 7.54 16.08
CA PRO A 386 -1.52 7.15 15.86
C PRO A 386 -2.48 8.29 15.45
N SER A 387 -2.08 9.54 15.65
CA SER A 387 -2.91 10.73 15.48
C SER A 387 -2.40 11.72 14.44
N GLU A 388 -1.24 11.49 13.83
CA GLU A 388 -0.65 12.47 12.90
C GLU A 388 0.04 11.81 11.71
N PHE A 389 -0.09 12.46 10.55
CA PHE A 389 0.57 12.06 9.32
C PHE A 389 1.74 12.97 9.02
N GLU A 390 2.82 12.38 8.49
CA GLU A 390 3.86 13.12 7.81
C GLU A 390 3.68 13.00 6.29
N ARG A 391 3.77 14.13 5.59
CA ARG A 391 3.71 14.21 4.13
C ARG A 391 5.13 14.24 3.56
N PHE A 392 5.40 13.42 2.55
CA PHE A 392 6.62 13.50 1.74
C PHE A 392 6.27 13.76 0.27
N SER A 393 7.23 14.31 -0.49
CA SER A 393 7.11 14.53 -1.92
C SER A 393 8.32 14.01 -2.67
N LEU A 394 8.07 13.29 -3.76
CA LEU A 394 9.04 12.83 -4.75
C LEU A 394 8.94 13.64 -6.04
N SER A 395 7.96 14.54 -6.14
CA SER A 395 7.69 15.34 -7.34
C SER A 395 8.36 16.70 -7.21
N ALA A 396 9.10 17.10 -8.24
CA ALA A 396 9.73 18.41 -8.30
C ALA A 396 8.73 19.58 -8.43
N ARG A 397 7.46 19.29 -8.76
CA ARG A 397 6.41 20.31 -8.91
C ARG A 397 5.59 20.55 -7.66
N VAL A 398 5.61 19.62 -6.70
CA VAL A 398 4.66 19.65 -5.58
C VAL A 398 5.42 19.65 -4.27
N LEU A 399 5.57 20.83 -3.68
CA LEU A 399 6.10 21.02 -2.33
C LEU A 399 5.05 21.77 -1.51
N VAL A 400 4.53 21.11 -0.48
CA VAL A 400 3.52 21.72 0.40
C VAL A 400 4.12 21.80 1.78
N GLU A 401 4.51 23.02 2.15
CA GLU A 401 5.14 23.36 3.42
C GLU A 401 4.54 24.66 3.97
N PRO A 402 4.53 24.86 5.29
CA PRO A 402 4.07 26.11 5.88
C PRO A 402 5.06 27.23 5.57
N ARG A 403 4.59 28.28 4.90
CA ARG A 403 5.33 29.53 4.71
C ARG A 403 4.52 30.67 5.30
N CYS A 404 4.92 31.13 6.48
CA CYS A 404 4.23 32.19 7.21
C CYS A 404 5.18 33.33 7.56
N LEU A 405 4.62 34.53 7.71
CA LEU A 405 5.30 35.72 8.20
C LEU A 405 4.59 36.14 9.48
N MET A 406 5.35 36.35 10.55
CA MET A 406 4.84 36.89 11.81
C MET A 406 5.42 38.28 12.01
N GLU A 407 4.61 39.31 11.83
CA GLU A 407 5.00 40.69 12.11
C GLU A 407 4.79 40.98 13.60
N VAL A 408 5.84 41.47 14.27
CA VAL A 408 5.75 41.94 15.66
C VAL A 408 5.20 43.36 15.66
N PRO A 409 4.19 43.70 16.47
CA PRO A 409 3.71 45.07 16.58
C PRO A 409 4.84 46.01 16.98
N LEU A 410 5.06 47.07 16.19
CA LEU A 410 5.98 48.14 16.54
C LEU A 410 5.47 48.81 17.82
N HIS A 411 6.12 48.55 18.95
CA HIS A 411 5.96 49.39 20.13
C HIS A 411 6.43 50.80 19.76
N THR A 412 5.48 51.71 19.50
CA THR A 412 5.75 53.14 19.49
C THR A 412 6.25 53.51 20.88
N GLY A 413 7.57 53.65 20.99
CA GLY A 413 8.24 53.89 22.25
C GLY A 413 7.61 55.06 23.00
N SER A 414 7.04 54.79 24.16
CA SER A 414 6.88 55.80 25.20
C SER A 414 8.27 56.34 25.50
N SER A 415 8.43 57.64 25.38
CA SER A 415 9.64 58.41 25.67
C SER A 415 10.35 57.92 26.94
N ILE A 416 11.44 57.16 26.78
CA ILE A 416 12.43 57.05 27.85
C ILE A 416 13.17 58.39 27.85
N GLN A 417 12.79 59.26 28.80
CA GLN A 417 13.57 60.44 29.15
C GLN A 417 15.01 60.00 29.40
N ARG A 418 15.92 60.42 28.51
CA ARG A 418 17.36 60.33 28.73
C ARG A 418 17.68 61.16 29.97
N ARG A 419 18.04 60.52 31.09
CA ARG A 419 18.85 61.15 32.14
C ARG A 419 20.31 61.12 31.68
N PRO A 420 21.06 62.23 31.79
CA PRO A 420 22.44 62.28 31.31
C PRO A 420 23.40 61.50 32.21
N GLN A 421 24.47 61.05 31.55
CA GLN A 421 25.60 60.23 32.00
C GLN A 421 26.22 60.63 33.35
N LEU A 422 26.80 59.63 34.03
CA LEU A 422 28.09 59.78 34.70
C LEU A 422 29.03 58.67 34.19
N ASP A 423 30.26 59.11 33.90
CA ASP A 423 31.32 58.44 33.17
C ASP A 423 31.91 57.18 33.82
N GLY A 424 32.47 56.29 33.00
CA GLY A 424 33.37 55.24 33.50
C GLY A 424 33.79 54.16 32.51
N ALA A 425 34.81 54.47 31.70
CA ALA A 425 35.84 53.57 31.16
C ALA A 425 35.47 52.42 30.18
N SER A 426 35.96 52.64 28.96
CA SER A 426 36.23 51.70 27.86
C SER A 426 36.89 50.36 28.26
N SER A 427 36.37 49.26 27.70
CA SER A 427 37.19 48.15 27.24
C SER A 427 36.48 47.39 26.12
N ALA A 428 37.12 47.33 24.96
CA ALA A 428 36.68 46.62 23.77
C ALA A 428 36.92 45.12 23.89
N HIS A 429 35.90 44.30 23.57
CA HIS A 429 36.14 42.91 23.15
C HIS A 429 35.28 42.49 21.96
N ARG A 430 35.97 41.78 21.06
CA ARG A 430 35.52 41.24 19.77
C ARG A 430 34.32 40.33 19.93
N ILE A 431 33.33 40.48 19.06
CA ILE A 431 32.29 39.47 18.84
C ILE A 431 32.77 38.55 17.70
N THR A 432 33.08 37.31 18.06
CA THR A 432 33.11 36.17 17.15
C THR A 432 31.73 35.54 17.10
N THR A 433 31.26 35.25 15.90
CA THR A 433 30.02 34.57 15.57
C THR A 433 30.02 33.11 16.05
N HIS A 434 29.20 32.79 17.04
CA HIS A 434 28.70 31.45 17.33
C HIS A 434 27.56 31.61 18.35
N ASP A 435 26.29 31.54 17.92
CA ASP A 435 25.13 31.42 18.81
C ASP A 435 23.90 31.02 17.99
N SER A 436 23.73 29.72 17.77
CA SER A 436 22.45 29.15 17.31
C SER A 436 22.05 27.87 18.05
N GLU A 437 22.92 27.29 18.88
CA GLU A 437 22.62 26.08 19.66
C GLU A 437 22.17 26.36 21.10
N ASP A 438 22.48 27.53 21.67
CA ASP A 438 22.16 27.84 23.07
C ASP A 438 20.73 28.36 23.29
N ALA A 439 20.11 28.96 22.27
CA ALA A 439 18.74 29.50 22.38
C ALA A 439 17.67 28.40 22.48
N GLU A 440 17.85 27.28 21.76
CA GLU A 440 16.90 26.16 21.74
C GLU A 440 16.97 25.33 23.03
N SER A 441 18.19 25.19 23.58
CA SER A 441 18.44 24.56 24.89
C SER A 441 17.87 25.39 26.04
N ALA A 442 18.00 26.72 25.98
CA ALA A 442 17.40 27.62 26.96
C ALA A 442 15.86 27.59 26.94
N ALA A 443 15.25 27.57 25.74
CA ALA A 443 13.80 27.49 25.58
C ALA A 443 13.22 26.18 26.14
N ARG A 444 13.89 25.04 25.90
CA ARG A 444 13.50 23.75 26.49
C ARG A 444 13.59 23.74 28.01
N ARG A 445 14.68 24.26 28.58
CA ARG A 445 14.86 24.32 30.04
C ARG A 445 13.83 25.22 30.71
N VAL A 446 13.44 26.33 30.10
CA VAL A 446 12.40 27.23 30.64
C VAL A 446 11.02 26.57 30.61
N MET A 447 10.71 25.83 29.55
CA MET A 447 9.42 25.12 29.42
C MET A 447 9.30 23.95 30.40
N GLU A 448 10.39 23.22 30.63
CA GLU A 448 10.46 22.12 31.60
C GLU A 448 10.36 22.63 33.05
N HIS A 449 10.94 23.80 33.34
CA HIS A 449 10.85 24.43 34.67
C HIS A 449 9.47 25.05 34.97
N ALA A 450 8.67 25.37 33.95
CA ALA A 450 7.32 25.93 34.09
C ALA A 450 6.25 24.86 34.36
N LEU A 451 6.43 23.64 33.86
CA LEU A 451 5.45 22.54 34.03
C LEU A 451 5.57 21.81 35.38
N LEU A 452 6.75 21.85 36.02
CA LEU A 452 7.04 21.03 37.21
C LEU A 452 6.88 21.78 38.55
N ASN A 453 6.71 23.11 38.53
CA ASN A 453 6.63 23.93 39.74
C ASN A 453 5.20 24.42 40.08
N ASP A 454 4.21 24.14 39.24
CA ASP A 454 2.82 24.52 39.51
C ASP A 454 2.07 23.35 40.15
N GLU A 455 1.96 23.38 41.48
CA GLU A 455 1.25 22.34 42.26
C GLU A 455 -0.19 22.12 41.78
N LYS A 456 -0.84 23.12 41.16
CA LYS A 456 -2.18 22.95 40.58
C LYS A 456 -2.18 22.04 39.36
N VAL A 457 -1.17 22.12 38.50
CA VAL A 457 -1.07 21.29 37.29
C VAL A 457 -0.82 19.83 37.66
N LEU A 458 0.03 19.59 38.66
CA LEU A 458 0.28 18.25 39.17
C LEU A 458 -0.96 17.63 39.83
N GLN A 459 -1.74 18.42 40.58
CA GLN A 459 -3.01 17.94 41.16
C GLN A 459 -4.07 17.64 40.09
N GLU A 460 -4.11 18.41 38.99
CA GLU A 460 -5.05 18.19 37.89
C GLU A 460 -4.70 16.93 37.08
N ILE A 461 -3.41 16.69 36.84
CA ILE A 461 -2.92 15.45 36.22
C ILE A 461 -3.25 14.23 37.11
N GLN A 462 -3.03 14.34 38.41
CA GLN A 462 -3.31 13.24 39.35
C GLN A 462 -4.82 12.94 39.44
N LYS A 463 -5.67 13.97 39.44
CA LYS A 463 -7.13 13.83 39.43
C LYS A 463 -7.65 13.20 38.13
N SER A 464 -7.00 13.48 37.00
CA SER A 464 -7.35 12.88 35.71
C SER A 464 -6.97 11.39 35.64
N LEU A 465 -5.87 10.99 36.29
CA LEU A 465 -5.43 9.59 36.37
C LEU A 465 -6.27 8.75 37.34
N GLU A 466 -6.80 9.34 38.41
CA GLU A 466 -7.66 8.66 39.38
C GLU A 466 -9.11 8.53 38.91
N GLY A 467 -9.62 9.49 38.12
CA GLY A 467 -10.96 9.44 37.55
C GLY A 467 -11.19 8.26 36.59
N ASP A 468 -10.18 7.88 35.80
CA ASP A 468 -10.30 6.78 34.83
C ASP A 468 -10.26 5.38 35.47
N GLN A 469 -9.70 5.21 36.68
CA GLN A 469 -9.70 3.91 37.35
C GLN A 469 -11.07 3.56 37.97
N THR A 470 -11.81 4.55 38.45
CA THR A 470 -13.13 4.34 39.07
C THR A 470 -14.20 3.97 38.04
N SER A 471 -14.15 4.55 36.83
CA SER A 471 -15.09 4.24 35.74
C SER A 471 -14.86 2.84 35.11
N LEU A 472 -13.62 2.34 35.13
CA LEU A 472 -13.28 0.98 34.68
C LEU A 472 -13.70 -0.11 35.67
N LEU A 473 -13.70 0.18 36.98
CA LEU A 473 -14.12 -0.79 38.00
C LEU A 473 -15.66 -0.89 38.08
N GLU A 474 -16.40 0.21 37.98
CA GLU A 474 -17.87 0.17 38.03
C GLU A 474 -18.50 -0.49 36.78
N ASN A 475 -17.90 -0.32 35.60
CA ASN A 475 -18.38 -0.96 34.38
C ASN A 475 -18.13 -2.48 34.34
N ASN A 476 -17.10 -2.96 35.03
CA ASN A 476 -16.82 -4.40 35.11
C ASN A 476 -17.73 -5.14 36.11
N VAL A 477 -18.29 -4.45 37.11
CA VAL A 477 -19.24 -5.06 38.07
C VAL A 477 -20.66 -5.16 37.49
N LYS A 478 -21.07 -4.21 36.62
CA LYS A 478 -22.40 -4.24 36.00
C LYS A 478 -22.56 -5.27 34.88
N ASN A 479 -21.47 -5.70 34.22
CA ASN A 479 -21.51 -6.74 33.18
C ASN A 479 -21.37 -8.18 33.72
N ALA A 480 -21.18 -8.36 35.03
CA ALA A 480 -21.11 -9.69 35.66
C ALA A 480 -22.45 -10.15 36.28
N VAL A 481 -23.51 -9.34 36.22
CA VAL A 481 -24.85 -9.66 36.77
C VAL A 481 -25.97 -9.36 35.76
N ALA A 482 -25.70 -9.53 34.46
CA ALA A 482 -26.73 -9.48 33.41
C ALA A 482 -26.60 -10.69 32.48
#